data_AF-A0A645J6W8-F1
#
_entry.id   AF-A0A645J6W8-F1
#
_cell.length_a   1.000
_cell.length_b   1.000
_cell.length_c   1.000
_cell.angle_alpha   90.00
_cell.angle_beta   90.00
_cell.angle_gamma   90.00
#
_symmetry.space_group_name_H-M   'P 1'
#
loop_
_entity.id
_entity.type
_entity.pdbx_description
1 polymer ?
#
loop_
_entity_poly.entity_id
_entity_poly.type
_entity_poly.pdbx_seq_one_letter_code
_entity_poly.pdbx_strand_id
1 'polypeptide(L)'
;MITVDSFVDLATMLILGFGIMFQLPIFVFILAAFGVVKIETMSKARPYIVVMIFIISAILTPPDVLSQIAMALPSLALFEISLLFARIFLRKKQAEKQTAEQ
;
A
#
# COMPACT_ATOMS: atom_id res chain seq x y z
N MET A 1 32.60 -8.82 10.99
CA MET A 1 32.48 -9.29 9.59
C MET A 1 31.03 -9.69 9.38
N ILE A 2 30.43 -9.39 8.23
CA ILE A 2 29.11 -9.89 7.89
C ILE A 2 29.27 -11.40 7.70
N THR A 3 28.82 -12.19 8.66
CA THR A 3 28.75 -13.65 8.54
C THR A 3 27.53 -14.03 7.71
N VAL A 4 27.57 -15.20 7.07
CA VAL A 4 26.47 -15.70 6.23
C VAL A 4 25.17 -15.72 7.03
N ASP A 5 25.22 -16.12 8.30
CA ASP A 5 24.05 -16.13 9.20
C ASP A 5 23.43 -14.74 9.36
N SER A 6 24.21 -13.71 9.66
CA SER A 6 23.69 -12.34 9.81
C SER A 6 23.12 -11.76 8.51
N PHE A 7 23.66 -12.16 7.35
CA PHE A 7 23.09 -11.79 6.06
C PHE A 7 21.77 -12.50 5.78
N VAL A 8 21.68 -13.80 6.08
CA VAL A 8 20.47 -14.60 5.91
C VAL A 8 19.37 -14.11 6.86
N ASP A 9 19.71 -13.76 8.10
CA ASP A 9 18.77 -13.18 9.06
C ASP A 9 18.21 -11.83 8.57
N LEU A 10 19.09 -10.95 8.08
CA LEU A 10 18.68 -9.68 7.48
C LEU A 10 17.78 -9.89 6.26
N ALA A 11 18.17 -10.78 5.34
CA ALA A 11 17.41 -11.08 4.13
C ALA A 11 16.03 -11.66 4.48
N THR A 12 15.95 -12.57 5.45
CA THR A 12 14.69 -13.17 5.91
C THR A 12 13.78 -12.11 6.53
N MET A 13 14.32 -11.25 7.40
CA MET A 13 13.57 -10.15 8.01
C MET A 13 13.03 -9.19 6.95
N LEU A 14 13.84 -8.83 5.94
CA LEU A 14 13.42 -7.97 4.84
C LEU A 14 12.31 -8.64 4.02
N ILE A 15 12.49 -9.89 3.58
CA ILE A 15 11.49 -10.60 2.75
C ILE A 15 10.15 -10.72 3.49
N LEU A 16 10.18 -11.14 4.76
CA LEU A 16 8.98 -11.23 5.58
C LEU A 16 8.36 -9.85 5.79
N GLY A 17 9.17 -8.83 6.04
CA GLY A 17 8.71 -7.47 6.24
C GLY A 17 8.03 -6.88 5.01
N PHE A 18 8.61 -7.09 3.83
CA PHE A 18 8.02 -6.74 2.54
C PHE A 18 6.67 -7.43 2.32
N GLY A 19 6.58 -8.73 2.62
CA GLY A 19 5.34 -9.50 2.50
C GLY A 19 4.21 -8.94 3.38
N ILE A 20 4.52 -8.59 4.63
CA ILE A 20 3.55 -7.96 5.55
C ILE A 20 3.15 -6.58 5.06
N MET A 21 4.11 -5.76 4.61
CA MET A 21 3.81 -4.42 4.11
C MET A 21 2.88 -4.43 2.91
N PHE A 22 3.07 -5.37 1.98
CA PHE A 22 2.25 -5.47 0.78
C PHE A 22 0.79 -5.81 1.09
N GLN A 23 0.48 -6.32 2.29
CA GLN A 23 -0.91 -6.55 2.71
C GLN A 23 -1.67 -5.23 2.97
N LEU A 24 -0.99 -4.18 3.45
CA LEU A 24 -1.65 -2.91 3.80
C LEU A 24 -2.24 -2.19 2.57
N PRO A 25 -1.51 -1.98 1.45
CA PRO A 25 -2.09 -1.43 0.23
C PRO A 25 -3.26 -2.26 -0.31
N ILE A 26 -3.15 -3.59 -0.29
CA ILE A 26 -4.21 -4.50 -0.74
C ILE A 26 -5.45 -4.37 0.14
N PHE A 27 -5.28 -4.26 1.46
CA PHE A 27 -6.38 -4.09 2.39
C PHE A 27 -7.13 -2.78 2.13
N VAL A 28 -6.38 -1.69 1.90
CA VAL A 28 -6.94 -0.38 1.54
C VAL A 28 -7.68 -0.43 0.19
N PHE A 29 -7.13 -1.15 -0.80
CA PHE A 29 -7.79 -1.38 -2.08
C PHE A 29 -9.15 -2.06 -1.91
N ILE A 30 -9.18 -3.16 -1.14
CA ILE A 30 -10.38 -3.93 -0.85
C ILE A 30 -11.43 -3.02 -0.21
N LEU A 31 -11.07 -2.27 0.83
CA LEU A 31 -11.98 -1.33 1.49
C LEU A 31 -12.56 -0.27 0.54
N ALA A 32 -11.75 0.24 -0.40
CA ALA A 32 -12.21 1.18 -1.42
C ALA A 32 -13.11 0.51 -2.46
N ALA A 33 -12.79 -0.71 -2.90
CA ALA A 33 -13.56 -1.46 -3.90
C ALA A 33 -14.94 -1.88 -3.39
N PHE A 34 -15.05 -2.27 -2.12
CA PHE A 34 -16.32 -2.56 -1.46
C PHE A 34 -17.16 -1.31 -1.14
N GLY A 35 -16.63 -0.11 -1.38
CA GLY A 35 -17.33 1.16 -1.13
C GLY A 35 -17.43 1.53 0.35
N VAL A 36 -16.69 0.85 1.23
CA VAL A 36 -16.62 1.17 2.67
C VAL A 36 -15.95 2.53 2.87
N VAL A 37 -14.99 2.88 2.01
CA VAL A 37 -14.29 4.16 2.04
C VAL A 37 -14.48 4.91 0.72
N LYS A 38 -14.99 6.15 0.80
CA LYS A 38 -15.10 7.04 -0.38
C LYS A 38 -13.72 7.37 -0.93
N ILE A 39 -13.58 7.33 -2.26
CA ILE A 39 -12.35 7.75 -2.97
C ILE A 39 -11.92 9.16 -2.58
N GLU A 40 -12.86 10.08 -2.39
CA GLU A 40 -12.59 11.47 -2.00
C GLU A 40 -11.92 11.55 -0.62
N THR A 41 -12.37 10.72 0.33
CA THR A 41 -11.77 10.59 1.66
C THR A 41 -10.38 9.98 1.57
N MET A 42 -10.21 8.92 0.75
CA MET A 42 -8.90 8.31 0.48
C MET A 42 -7.90 9.30 -0.15
N SER A 43 -8.38 10.16 -1.06
CA SER A 43 -7.51 11.15 -1.70
C SER A 43 -7.09 12.26 -0.73
N LYS A 44 -7.91 12.60 0.27
CA LYS A 44 -7.53 13.52 1.37
C LYS A 44 -6.63 12.83 2.40
N ALA A 45 -6.74 11.51 2.54
CA ALA A 45 -5.95 10.71 3.47
C ALA A 45 -4.53 10.36 2.97
N ARG A 46 -4.17 10.71 1.71
CA ARG A 46 -2.85 10.48 1.11
C ARG A 46 -1.66 10.78 2.04
N PRO A 47 -1.52 11.97 2.65
CA PRO A 47 -0.39 12.26 3.52
C PRO A 47 -0.36 11.35 4.77
N TYR A 48 -1.51 10.96 5.32
CA TYR A 48 -1.58 10.03 6.45
C TYR A 48 -1.11 8.62 6.06
N ILE A 49 -1.47 8.16 4.87
CA ILE A 49 -1.08 6.84 4.36
C ILE A 49 0.43 6.80 4.08
N VAL A 50 0.97 7.88 3.50
CA VAL A 50 2.42 8.01 3.29
C VAL A 50 3.15 7.92 4.63
N VAL A 51 2.72 8.69 5.64
CA VAL A 51 3.34 8.67 6.97
C VAL A 51 3.21 7.28 7.62
N MET A 52 2.05 6.62 7.52
CA MET A 52 1.85 5.27 8.03
C MET A 52 2.81 4.26 7.39
N ILE A 53 2.96 4.31 6.07
CA ILE A 53 3.90 3.43 5.35
C ILE A 53 5.34 3.69 5.83
N PHE A 54 5.74 4.94 6.02
CA PHE A 54 7.08 5.24 6.53
C PHE A 54 7.30 4.77 7.98
N ILE A 55 6.29 4.90 8.85
CA ILE A 55 6.34 4.44 10.24
C ILE A 55 6.46 2.91 10.29
N ILE A 56 5.62 2.21 9.53
CA ILE A 56 5.62 0.75 9.51
C ILE A 56 6.93 0.24 8.89
N SER A 57 7.43 0.88 7.83
CA SER A 57 8.75 0.54 7.28
C SER A 57 9.84 0.72 8.34
N ALA A 58 9.83 1.81 9.11
CA ALA A 58 10.83 2.04 10.16
C ALA A 58 10.77 1.01 11.32
N ILE A 59 9.62 0.38 11.55
CA ILE A 59 9.46 -0.70 12.54
C ILE A 59 10.00 -2.02 11.99
N LEU A 60 9.75 -2.28 10.70
CA LEU A 60 10.06 -3.57 10.05
C LEU A 60 11.48 -3.64 9.48
N THR A 61 12.06 -2.53 9.05
CA THR A 61 13.47 -2.47 8.69
C THR A 61 14.28 -2.02 9.89
N PRO A 62 15.54 -2.48 10.04
CA PRO A 62 16.49 -1.75 10.87
C PRO A 62 16.49 -0.25 10.47
N PRO A 63 16.89 0.69 11.36
CA PRO A 63 16.86 2.13 11.12
C PRO A 63 17.90 2.56 10.08
N ASP A 64 17.79 2.00 8.89
CA ASP A 64 18.56 2.25 7.69
C ASP A 64 17.64 2.91 6.66
N VAL A 65 17.98 4.14 6.31
CA VAL A 65 17.19 4.98 5.40
C VAL A 65 17.04 4.32 4.03
N LEU A 66 18.08 3.61 3.55
CA LEU A 66 18.05 2.98 2.23
C LEU A 66 17.03 1.83 2.20
N SER A 67 17.11 0.92 3.16
CA SER A 67 16.16 -0.19 3.30
C SER A 67 14.73 0.31 3.53
N GLN A 68 14.54 1.37 4.33
CA GLN A 68 13.24 1.96 4.60
C GLN A 68 12.60 2.54 3.33
N ILE A 69 13.36 3.27 2.51
CA ILE A 69 12.89 3.82 1.24
C ILE A 69 12.61 2.69 0.25
N ALA A 70 13.51 1.70 0.15
CA ALA A 70 13.32 0.54 -0.72
C ALA A 70 12.01 -0.21 -0.42
N MET A 71 11.53 -0.18 0.83
CA MET A 71 10.26 -0.76 1.27
C MET A 71 9.06 0.18 1.10
N ALA A 72 9.23 1.46 1.38
CA ALA A 72 8.15 2.46 1.29
C ALA A 72 7.74 2.74 -0.17
N LEU A 73 8.70 2.83 -1.09
CA LEU A 73 8.47 3.19 -2.49
C LEU A 73 7.54 2.22 -3.24
N PRO A 74 7.75 0.89 -3.22
CA PRO A 74 6.82 -0.06 -3.84
C PRO A 74 5.46 -0.08 -3.13
N SER A 75 5.43 0.07 -1.80
CA SER A 75 4.18 0.12 -1.03
C SER A 75 3.31 1.32 -1.41
N LEU A 76 3.94 2.49 -1.63
CA LEU A 76 3.29 3.69 -2.14
C LEU A 76 2.79 3.52 -3.56
N ALA A 77 3.60 2.92 -4.44
CA ALA A 77 3.19 2.63 -5.81
C ALA A 77 1.96 1.71 -5.84
N LEU A 78 1.94 0.66 -5.03
CA LEU A 78 0.79 -0.24 -4.89
C LEU A 78 -0.47 0.49 -4.40
N PHE A 79 -0.33 1.40 -3.43
CA PHE A 79 -1.44 2.22 -2.96
C PHE A 79 -2.00 3.12 -4.09
N GLU A 80 -1.14 3.77 -4.86
CA GLU A 80 -1.56 4.65 -5.95
C GLU A 80 -2.28 3.86 -7.08
N ILE A 81 -1.71 2.72 -7.46
CA ILE A 81 -2.30 1.80 -8.44
C ILE A 81 -3.68 1.33 -7.96
N SER A 82 -3.78 0.92 -6.70
CA SER A 82 -5.02 0.49 -6.07
C SER A 82 -6.10 1.57 -6.12
N LEU A 83 -5.75 2.81 -5.75
CA LEU A 83 -6.67 3.93 -5.77
C LEU A 83 -7.12 4.29 -7.20
N LEU A 84 -6.22 4.14 -8.18
CA LEU A 84 -6.53 4.35 -9.59
C LEU A 84 -7.52 3.30 -10.12
N PHE A 85 -7.30 2.02 -9.82
CA PHE A 85 -8.25 0.95 -10.18
C PHE A 85 -9.62 1.14 -9.52
N ALA A 86 -9.65 1.50 -8.22
CA ALA A 86 -10.89 1.79 -7.52
C ALA A 86 -11.66 2.95 -8.19
N ARG A 87 -10.97 4.02 -8.60
CA ARG A 87 -11.56 5.14 -9.36
C ARG A 87 -12.19 4.72 -10.68
N ILE A 88 -11.49 3.89 -11.46
CA ILE A 88 -11.98 3.41 -12.75
C ILE A 88 -13.21 2.52 -12.55
N PHE A 89 -13.17 1.61 -11.57
CA PHE A 89 -14.27 0.69 -11.27
C PHE A 89 -15.53 1.43 -10.79
N LEU A 90 -15.37 2.38 -9.86
CA LEU A 90 -16.49 3.20 -9.36
C LEU A 90 -17.13 4.06 -10.46
N ARG A 91 -16.32 4.66 -11.35
CA ARG A 91 -16.84 5.36 -12.53
C ARG A 91 -17.65 4.45 -13.45
N LYS A 92 -17.17 3.25 -13.73
CA LYS A 92 -17.87 2.28 -14.59
C LYS A 92 -19.23 1.87 -13.99
N LYS A 93 -19.26 1.61 -12.68
CA LYS A 93 -20.49 1.27 -11.94
C LYS A 93 -21.52 2.41 -11.93
N GLN A 94 -21.08 3.66 -11.88
CA GLN A 94 -21.96 4.82 -11.99
C GLN A 94 -22.52 4.99 -13.41
N ALA A 95 -21.70 4.75 -14.44
CA ALA A 95 -22.14 4.79 -15.84
C ALA A 95 -23.18 3.71 -16.16
N GLU A 96 -22.98 2.47 -15.69
CA GLU A 96 -23.96 1.37 -15.88
C GLU A 96 -25.30 1.65 -15.18
N LYS A 97 -25.29 2.28 -13.99
CA LYS A 97 -26.53 2.66 -13.29
C LYS A 97 -27.31 3.74 -14.05
N GLN A 98 -26.63 4.71 -14.66
CA GLN A 98 -27.29 5.77 -15.44
C GLN A 98 -27.92 5.24 -16.74
N THR A 99 -27.35 4.20 -17.36
CA THR A 99 -27.93 3.56 -18.55
C THR A 99 -29.08 2.61 -18.22
N ALA A 100 -29.14 2.06 -17.00
CA ALA A 100 -30.24 1.18 -16.57
C ALA A 100 -31.48 1.94 -16.05
N GLU A 101 -31.34 3.24 -15.74
CA GLU A 101 -32.44 4.13 -15.32
C GLU A 101 -32.95 5.05 -16.45
N GLN A 102 -32.42 4.91 -17.67
CA GLN A 102 -32.92 5.53 -18.91
C GLN A 102 -33.64 4.49 -19.78
#